data_AF-A0A7W7B245-F1
#
_entry.id   AF-A0A7W7B245-F1
#
_cell.length_a   1.000
_cell.length_b   1.000
_cell.length_c   1.000
_cell.angle_alpha   90.00
_cell.angle_beta   90.00
_cell.angle_gamma   90.00
#
_symmetry.space_group_name_H-M   'P 1'
#
loop_
_entity.id
_entity.type
_entity.pdbx_description
1 polymer ?
#
loop_
_entity_poly.entity_id
_entity_poly.type
_entity_poly.pdbx_seq_one_letter_code
_entity_poly.pdbx_strand_id
1 'polypeptide(L)'
;MPDRLYAPGTTPTYSARHVAFELSPTSARTARKESFKGYLLGSDTPFPYEYTAHVPAGALASTATDIARFMIAHLNQGALQENRILQATTARLMHTTPYAMLPPLHGMGFGFYQHDINGRRVIFHDGDTRFFHSQLNLFVDENVGIFVSVNSTGRDGAADILRAALFRTFADRYFPYMEADGQVDSKIAAQHARAMVGHYVVSDRSSSNFLAINRFSPSYSPGAWDGVGGRGVSY
;
A
#
# COMPACT_ATOMS: atom_id res chain seq x y z
N MET A 1 33.53 -10.01 44.34
CA MET A 1 33.71 -11.39 43.84
C MET A 1 33.12 -12.36 44.86
N PRO A 2 32.52 -13.49 44.44
CA PRO A 2 32.51 -14.01 43.06
C PRO A 2 31.17 -13.72 42.37
N ASP A 3 31.14 -13.19 41.15
CA ASP A 3 31.59 -13.77 39.88
C ASP A 3 30.68 -14.88 39.35
N ARG A 4 29.93 -14.53 38.28
CA ARG A 4 29.92 -15.20 36.98
C ARG A 4 28.97 -14.41 36.06
N LEU A 5 29.51 -13.45 35.33
CA LEU A 5 30.02 -13.61 33.95
C LEU A 5 28.89 -13.81 32.93
N TYR A 6 28.57 -12.67 32.33
CA TYR A 6 28.23 -12.49 30.92
C TYR A 6 28.83 -13.63 30.06
N ALA A 7 27.99 -14.52 29.56
CA ALA A 7 28.37 -15.45 28.52
C ALA A 7 28.08 -14.78 27.16
N PRO A 8 29.10 -14.40 26.38
CA PRO A 8 28.90 -14.03 24.99
C PRO A 8 28.72 -15.31 24.18
N GLY A 9 27.64 -15.39 23.41
CA GLY A 9 27.45 -16.47 22.45
C GLY A 9 26.17 -17.24 22.67
N THR A 10 25.09 -16.70 22.12
CA THR A 10 24.24 -17.36 21.13
C THR A 10 23.14 -16.35 20.82
N THR A 11 23.41 -15.47 19.85
CA THR A 11 22.31 -14.76 19.19
C THR A 11 21.37 -15.84 18.69
N PRO A 12 20.10 -15.90 19.11
CA PRO A 12 19.15 -16.78 18.46
C PRO A 12 19.11 -16.28 17.01
N THR A 13 19.69 -17.04 16.09
CA THR A 13 19.46 -16.84 14.66
C THR A 13 18.00 -17.19 14.45
N TYR A 14 17.13 -16.20 14.63
CA TYR A 14 15.83 -16.20 14.02
C TYR A 14 16.10 -16.17 12.52
N SER A 15 16.15 -17.34 11.90
CA SER A 15 15.95 -17.46 10.47
C SER A 15 14.51 -17.00 10.23
N ALA A 16 14.35 -15.71 9.96
CA ALA A 16 13.22 -15.24 9.18
C ALA A 16 13.35 -15.94 7.83
N ARG A 17 12.81 -17.16 7.73
CA ARG A 17 12.44 -17.71 6.45
C ARG A 17 11.44 -16.72 5.89
N HIS A 18 11.90 -15.92 4.93
CA HIS A 18 11.06 -14.98 4.21
C HIS A 18 9.78 -15.73 3.81
N VAL A 19 8.63 -15.26 4.30
CA VAL A 19 7.35 -15.62 3.70
C VAL A 19 7.26 -14.79 2.42
N ALA A 20 8.13 -15.10 1.47
CA ALA A 20 7.99 -14.62 0.11
C ALA A 20 7.04 -15.57 -0.59
N PHE A 21 6.09 -15.03 -1.35
CA PHE A 21 5.52 -15.79 -2.47
C PHE A 21 6.67 -16.03 -3.45
N GLU A 22 7.35 -17.17 -3.28
CA GLU A 22 8.51 -17.51 -4.09
C GLU A 22 8.03 -17.97 -5.46
N LEU A 23 7.81 -16.98 -6.32
CA LEU A 23 7.69 -17.18 -7.76
C LEU A 23 9.12 -17.29 -8.30
N SER A 24 9.72 -18.47 -8.23
CA SER A 24 11.10 -18.71 -8.66
C SER A 24 11.35 -18.09 -10.05
N PRO A 25 12.44 -17.32 -10.24
CA PRO A 25 12.77 -16.70 -11.51
C PRO A 25 13.31 -17.76 -12.46
N THR A 26 12.41 -18.49 -13.11
CA THR A 26 12.78 -19.29 -14.29
C THR A 26 13.12 -18.36 -15.45
N SER A 27 14.08 -18.73 -16.29
CA SER A 27 14.49 -17.98 -17.49
C SER A 27 13.30 -17.61 -18.41
N ALA A 28 12.29 -18.49 -18.49
CA ALA A 28 11.05 -18.24 -19.21
C ALA A 28 10.17 -17.12 -18.62
N ARG A 29 10.30 -16.81 -17.32
CA ARG A 29 9.57 -15.71 -16.67
C ARG A 29 10.32 -14.39 -16.79
N THR A 30 11.65 -14.42 -16.78
CA THR A 30 12.50 -13.24 -17.10
C THR A 30 12.30 -12.81 -18.56
N ALA A 31 12.29 -13.76 -19.50
CA ALA A 31 11.96 -13.48 -20.90
C ALA A 31 10.53 -12.91 -21.08
N ARG A 32 9.59 -13.27 -20.20
CA ARG A 32 8.26 -12.64 -20.15
C ARG A 32 8.31 -11.20 -19.63
N LYS A 33 9.14 -10.89 -18.63
CA LYS A 33 9.26 -9.50 -18.12
C LYS A 33 9.68 -8.54 -19.23
N GLU A 34 10.68 -8.91 -20.01
CA GLU A 34 11.23 -8.07 -21.10
C GLU A 34 10.25 -7.84 -22.26
N SER A 35 9.23 -8.70 -22.37
CA SER A 35 8.13 -8.54 -23.34
C SER A 35 7.15 -7.43 -22.95
N PHE A 36 7.09 -7.03 -21.67
CA PHE A 36 6.26 -5.91 -21.24
C PHE A 36 6.96 -4.58 -21.50
N LYS A 37 6.17 -3.58 -21.92
CA LYS A 37 6.62 -2.22 -22.20
C LYS A 37 5.86 -1.23 -21.33
N GLY A 38 6.56 -0.17 -20.93
CA GLY A 38 6.01 0.95 -20.19
C GLY A 38 5.89 2.19 -21.06
N TYR A 39 5.01 3.10 -20.68
CA TYR A 39 4.72 4.32 -21.44
C TYR A 39 4.62 5.53 -20.49
N LEU A 40 5.06 6.71 -20.93
CA LEU A 40 4.71 7.95 -20.23
C LEU A 40 3.26 8.32 -20.60
N LEU A 41 3.01 8.56 -21.88
CA LEU A 41 1.68 8.59 -22.48
C LEU A 41 1.48 7.37 -23.38
N GLY A 42 0.26 6.83 -23.46
CA GLY A 42 -0.05 5.72 -24.36
C GLY A 42 0.15 6.02 -25.86
N SER A 43 0.28 7.29 -26.23
CA SER A 43 0.64 7.74 -27.59
C SER A 43 2.15 7.73 -27.87
N ASP A 44 2.99 7.57 -26.86
CA ASP A 44 4.44 7.68 -26.98
C ASP A 44 5.09 6.38 -27.45
N THR A 45 6.37 6.47 -27.81
CA THR A 45 7.19 5.28 -28.04
C THR A 45 7.38 4.51 -26.72
N PRO A 46 7.20 3.18 -26.72
CA PRO A 46 7.35 2.38 -25.51
C PRO A 46 8.78 2.41 -24.96
N PHE A 47 8.87 2.40 -23.63
CA PHE A 47 10.09 2.07 -22.90
C PHE A 47 10.18 0.55 -22.63
N PRO A 48 11.40 -0.01 -22.55
CA PRO A 48 11.60 -1.36 -22.04
C PRO A 48 11.02 -1.55 -20.63
N TYR A 49 10.84 -2.81 -20.23
CA TYR A 49 10.41 -3.15 -18.88
C TYR A 49 11.27 -2.47 -17.81
N GLU A 50 10.61 -1.97 -16.78
CA GLU A 50 11.26 -1.25 -15.69
C GLU A 50 11.72 -2.23 -14.60
N TYR A 51 13.03 -2.30 -14.40
CA TYR A 51 13.62 -3.00 -13.28
C TYR A 51 13.82 -2.03 -12.11
N THR A 52 13.26 -2.37 -10.96
CA THR A 52 13.45 -1.62 -9.71
C THR A 52 14.49 -2.29 -8.82
N ALA A 53 15.38 -1.48 -8.24
CA ALA A 53 16.36 -1.96 -7.25
C ALA A 53 15.73 -2.18 -5.87
N HIS A 54 14.47 -1.77 -5.66
CA HIS A 54 13.76 -1.90 -4.39
C HIS A 54 13.24 -3.32 -4.17
N VAL A 55 14.14 -4.29 -4.09
CA VAL A 55 13.84 -5.66 -3.68
C VAL A 55 13.95 -5.74 -2.14
N PRO A 56 12.99 -6.34 -1.42
CA PRO A 56 11.79 -7.04 -1.91
C PRO A 56 10.54 -6.15 -2.09
N ALA A 57 10.61 -4.86 -1.81
CA ALA A 57 9.44 -3.98 -1.65
C ALA A 57 8.60 -3.76 -2.93
N GLY A 58 9.17 -3.78 -4.13
CA GLY A 58 8.46 -3.38 -5.35
C GLY A 58 8.87 -4.09 -6.65
N ALA A 59 9.71 -5.12 -6.58
CA ALA A 59 10.30 -5.75 -7.78
C ALA A 59 9.51 -6.93 -8.36
N LEU A 60 8.34 -7.24 -7.79
CA LEU A 60 7.49 -8.31 -8.28
C LEU A 60 6.90 -7.93 -9.64
N ALA A 61 7.01 -8.84 -10.61
CA ALA A 61 6.24 -8.77 -11.85
C ALA A 61 5.33 -9.98 -11.93
N SER A 62 4.06 -9.76 -12.20
CA SER A 62 3.02 -10.78 -12.19
C SER A 62 1.99 -10.52 -13.29
N THR A 63 1.15 -11.51 -13.56
CA THR A 63 -0.01 -11.36 -14.45
C THR A 63 -1.25 -11.05 -13.63
N ALA A 64 -2.27 -10.44 -14.24
CA ALA A 64 -3.55 -10.23 -13.58
C ALA A 64 -4.17 -11.56 -13.10
N THR A 65 -4.00 -12.65 -13.85
CA THR A 65 -4.45 -14.00 -13.46
C THR A 65 -3.74 -14.52 -12.22
N ASP A 66 -2.42 -14.35 -12.14
CA ASP A 66 -1.66 -14.75 -10.95
C ASP A 66 -2.07 -13.92 -9.72
N ILE A 67 -2.27 -12.61 -9.89
CA ILE A 67 -2.78 -11.74 -8.80
C ILE A 67 -4.22 -12.12 -8.42
N ALA A 68 -5.09 -12.47 -9.37
CA ALA A 68 -6.43 -12.94 -9.06
C ALA A 68 -6.41 -14.23 -8.21
N ARG A 69 -5.49 -15.17 -8.50
CA ARG A 69 -5.28 -16.37 -7.68
C ARG A 69 -4.79 -16.01 -6.27
N PHE A 70 -3.88 -15.04 -6.16
CA PHE A 70 -3.43 -14.51 -4.87
C PHE A 70 -4.58 -13.88 -4.07
N MET A 71 -5.41 -13.05 -4.71
CA MET A 71 -6.59 -12.45 -4.09
C MET A 71 -7.58 -13.52 -3.61
N ILE A 72 -7.90 -14.51 -4.46
CA ILE A 72 -8.76 -15.65 -4.09
C ILE A 72 -8.18 -16.38 -2.88
N ALA A 73 -6.87 -16.59 -2.83
CA ALA A 73 -6.23 -17.22 -1.67
C ALA A 73 -6.45 -16.40 -0.39
N HIS A 74 -6.28 -15.08 -0.43
CA HIS A 74 -6.52 -14.22 0.74
C HIS A 74 -7.98 -14.19 1.19
N LEU A 75 -8.92 -14.07 0.24
CA LEU A 75 -10.36 -14.06 0.53
C LEU A 75 -10.82 -15.41 1.11
N ASN A 76 -10.24 -16.52 0.63
CA ASN A 76 -10.45 -17.87 1.18
C ASN A 76 -9.52 -18.21 2.36
N GLN A 77 -9.06 -17.20 3.11
CA GLN A 77 -8.26 -17.37 4.33
C GLN A 77 -7.03 -18.29 4.12
N GLY A 78 -6.28 -18.06 3.05
CA GLY A 78 -5.07 -18.80 2.69
C GLY A 78 -5.27 -20.05 1.84
N ALA A 79 -6.50 -20.40 1.45
CA ALA A 79 -6.78 -21.56 0.59
C ALA A 79 -6.93 -21.17 -0.89
N LEU A 80 -6.29 -21.94 -1.77
CA LEU A 80 -6.43 -21.81 -3.21
C LEU A 80 -6.75 -23.19 -3.80
N GLN A 81 -8.00 -23.37 -4.25
CA GLN A 81 -8.51 -24.68 -4.68
C GLN A 81 -8.36 -25.69 -3.53
N GLU A 82 -7.83 -26.89 -3.79
CA GLU A 82 -7.60 -27.93 -2.77
C GLU A 82 -6.39 -27.66 -1.86
N ASN A 83 -5.59 -26.63 -2.15
CA ASN A 83 -4.34 -26.37 -1.44
C ASN A 83 -4.49 -25.23 -0.42
N ARG A 84 -3.79 -25.36 0.71
CA ARG A 84 -3.66 -24.28 1.71
C ARG A 84 -2.25 -23.70 1.67
N ILE A 85 -2.12 -22.50 1.11
CA ILE A 85 -0.85 -21.78 0.99
C ILE A 85 -0.50 -21.07 2.31
N LEU A 86 -1.51 -20.54 3.01
CA LEU A 86 -1.36 -19.95 4.34
C LEU A 86 -2.30 -20.63 5.33
N GLN A 87 -1.83 -20.82 6.57
CA GLN A 87 -2.73 -21.17 7.67
C GLN A 87 -3.83 -20.10 7.77
N ALA A 88 -5.06 -20.52 8.05
CA ALA A 88 -6.19 -19.59 8.11
C ALA A 88 -5.99 -18.50 9.18
N THR A 89 -5.35 -18.86 10.29
CA THR A 89 -4.93 -17.92 11.34
C THR A 89 -3.94 -16.89 10.84
N THR A 90 -2.95 -17.30 10.04
CA THR A 90 -1.96 -16.39 9.42
C THR A 90 -2.62 -15.44 8.42
N ALA A 91 -3.49 -15.95 7.54
CA ALA A 91 -4.20 -15.11 6.58
C ALA A 91 -5.05 -14.05 7.28
N ARG A 92 -5.80 -14.43 8.33
CA ARG A 92 -6.56 -13.47 9.15
C ARG A 92 -5.66 -12.47 9.84
N LEU A 93 -4.53 -12.90 10.41
CA LEU A 93 -3.56 -12.02 11.04
C LEU A 93 -3.06 -10.95 10.05
N MET A 94 -2.79 -11.33 8.79
CA MET A 94 -2.36 -10.38 7.76
C MET A 94 -3.36 -9.26 7.49
N HIS A 95 -4.65 -9.51 7.74
CA HIS A 95 -5.73 -8.54 7.54
C HIS A 95 -6.02 -7.67 8.77
N THR A 96 -5.36 -7.93 9.91
CA THR A 96 -5.51 -7.13 11.13
C THR A 96 -4.54 -5.97 11.18
N THR A 97 -4.87 -4.92 11.94
CA THR A 97 -3.96 -3.81 12.26
C THR A 97 -3.26 -4.10 13.58
N PRO A 98 -1.98 -4.53 13.57
CA PRO A 98 -1.25 -4.82 14.80
C PRO A 98 -0.92 -3.55 15.60
N TYR A 99 -0.91 -2.39 14.95
CA TYR A 99 -0.60 -1.11 15.59
C TYR A 99 -1.47 0.02 15.02
N ALA A 100 -2.30 0.62 15.87
CA ALA A 100 -3.13 1.77 15.52
C ALA A 100 -2.63 3.02 16.25
N MET A 101 -1.92 3.90 15.54
CA MET A 101 -1.41 5.14 16.11
C MET A 101 -2.54 6.10 16.51
N LEU A 102 -3.60 6.14 15.70
CA LEU A 102 -4.82 6.90 15.94
C LEU A 102 -6.01 5.96 15.64
N PRO A 103 -6.68 5.40 16.66
CA PRO A 103 -7.69 4.34 16.48
C PRO A 103 -8.81 4.63 15.46
N PRO A 104 -9.28 5.89 15.28
CA PRO A 104 -10.30 6.18 14.27
C PRO A 104 -9.80 6.20 12.82
N LEU A 105 -8.48 6.18 12.59
CA LEU A 105 -7.90 6.24 11.25
C LEU A 105 -7.56 4.85 10.72
N HIS A 106 -7.58 4.72 9.39
CA HIS A 106 -7.13 3.52 8.71
C HIS A 106 -5.68 3.19 9.09
N GLY A 107 -5.46 1.92 9.42
CA GLY A 107 -4.15 1.39 9.78
C GLY A 107 -3.46 0.66 8.64
N MET A 108 -2.33 0.06 9.00
CA MET A 108 -1.58 -0.84 8.14
C MET A 108 -1.65 -2.25 8.72
N GLY A 109 -2.08 -3.23 7.92
CA GLY A 109 -1.95 -4.64 8.21
C GLY A 109 -0.61 -5.21 7.74
N PHE A 110 -0.46 -6.54 7.70
CA PHE A 110 0.78 -7.13 7.18
C PHE A 110 0.71 -7.21 5.66
N GLY A 111 1.23 -6.18 5.00
CA GLY A 111 1.27 -6.09 3.54
C GLY A 111 -0.04 -5.62 2.89
N PHE A 112 -0.96 -5.04 3.66
CA PHE A 112 -2.15 -4.35 3.15
C PHE A 112 -2.45 -3.09 3.95
N TYR A 113 -2.78 -2.01 3.25
CA TYR A 113 -3.39 -0.82 3.85
C TYR A 113 -4.87 -1.11 4.14
N GLN A 114 -5.40 -0.47 5.18
CA GLN A 114 -6.84 -0.45 5.41
C GLN A 114 -7.51 0.67 4.65
N HIS A 115 -8.74 0.43 4.24
CA HIS A 115 -9.63 1.43 3.67
C HIS A 115 -11.06 1.01 4.00
N ASP A 116 -11.97 1.96 4.15
CA ASP A 116 -13.40 1.67 4.16
C ASP A 116 -14.09 2.49 3.07
N ILE A 117 -15.06 1.89 2.40
CA ILE A 117 -15.89 2.59 1.41
C ILE A 117 -17.32 2.05 1.48
N ASN A 118 -18.32 2.92 1.46
CA ASN A 118 -19.73 2.54 1.48
C ASN A 118 -20.09 1.56 2.63
N GLY A 119 -19.51 1.79 3.82
CA GLY A 119 -19.71 0.92 4.99
C GLY A 119 -19.08 -0.48 4.86
N ARG A 120 -18.21 -0.70 3.88
CA ARG A 120 -17.48 -1.95 3.67
C ARG A 120 -16.04 -1.82 4.11
N ARG A 121 -15.57 -2.86 4.79
CA ARG A 121 -14.18 -3.00 5.16
C ARG A 121 -13.37 -3.51 3.96
N VAL A 122 -12.38 -2.72 3.57
CA VAL A 122 -11.49 -3.02 2.47
C VAL A 122 -10.04 -3.09 2.97
N ILE A 123 -9.30 -4.04 2.43
CA ILE A 123 -7.84 -4.01 2.51
C ILE A 123 -7.28 -3.92 1.10
N PHE A 124 -6.22 -3.13 0.91
CA PHE A 124 -5.69 -2.87 -0.41
C PHE A 124 -4.17 -2.77 -0.39
N HIS A 125 -3.57 -2.86 -1.57
CA HIS A 125 -2.19 -2.48 -1.78
C HIS A 125 -2.06 -1.94 -3.20
N ASP A 126 -1.29 -0.88 -3.36
CA ASP A 126 -0.93 -0.29 -4.64
C ASP A 126 0.52 -0.60 -5.00
N GLY A 127 0.87 -0.35 -6.25
CA GLY A 127 2.22 -0.58 -6.76
C GLY A 127 2.48 0.40 -7.86
N ASP A 128 3.38 1.32 -7.60
CA ASP A 128 3.72 2.41 -8.50
C ASP A 128 5.23 2.36 -8.81
N THR A 129 5.53 2.15 -10.09
CA THR A 129 6.85 2.39 -10.66
C THR A 129 6.76 3.59 -11.60
N ARG A 130 7.83 3.90 -12.34
CA ARG A 130 7.79 4.99 -13.31
C ARG A 130 6.70 4.80 -14.37
N PHE A 131 6.48 3.56 -14.81
CA PHE A 131 5.54 3.29 -15.91
C PHE A 131 4.37 2.38 -15.54
N PHE A 132 4.48 1.59 -14.47
CA PHE A 132 3.46 0.60 -14.12
C PHE A 132 2.76 1.03 -12.83
N HIS A 133 1.43 1.09 -12.91
CA HIS A 133 0.57 1.54 -11.82
C HIS A 133 -0.49 0.47 -11.60
N SER A 134 -0.50 -0.13 -10.42
CA SER A 134 -1.35 -1.26 -10.09
C SER A 134 -2.03 -1.06 -8.75
N GLN A 135 -3.22 -1.62 -8.60
CA GLN A 135 -3.93 -1.63 -7.33
C GLN A 135 -4.76 -2.90 -7.20
N LEU A 136 -4.63 -3.55 -6.06
CA LEU A 136 -5.51 -4.63 -5.62
C LEU A 136 -6.36 -4.13 -4.47
N ASN A 137 -7.66 -4.43 -4.47
CA ASN A 137 -8.58 -4.14 -3.39
C ASN A 137 -9.35 -5.42 -3.03
N LEU A 138 -9.49 -5.70 -1.74
CA LEU A 138 -10.20 -6.86 -1.22
C LEU A 138 -11.32 -6.39 -0.29
N PHE A 139 -12.56 -6.63 -0.70
CA PHE A 139 -13.75 -6.55 0.15
C PHE A 139 -13.84 -7.87 0.91
N VAL A 140 -13.19 -7.91 2.08
CA VAL A 140 -12.88 -9.16 2.80
C VAL A 140 -14.14 -9.87 3.29
N ASP A 141 -15.16 -9.12 3.67
CA ASP A 141 -16.40 -9.66 4.21
C ASP A 141 -17.37 -10.08 3.08
N GLU A 142 -17.25 -9.47 1.90
CA GLU A 142 -18.07 -9.77 0.72
C GLU A 142 -17.46 -10.84 -0.19
N ASN A 143 -16.24 -11.32 0.10
CA ASN A 143 -15.51 -12.28 -0.73
C ASN A 143 -15.31 -11.77 -2.17
N VAL A 144 -14.99 -10.48 -2.33
CA VAL A 144 -14.80 -9.82 -3.63
C VAL A 144 -13.41 -9.19 -3.72
N GLY A 145 -12.75 -9.36 -4.87
CA GLY A 145 -11.45 -8.77 -5.16
C GLY A 145 -11.43 -8.04 -6.50
N ILE A 146 -10.78 -6.88 -6.54
CA ILE A 146 -10.58 -6.09 -7.76
C ILE A 146 -9.09 -5.88 -7.94
N PHE A 147 -8.59 -6.18 -9.13
CA PHE A 147 -7.22 -5.86 -9.52
C PHE A 147 -7.22 -5.09 -10.84
N VAL A 148 -6.48 -3.99 -10.86
CA VAL A 148 -6.21 -3.19 -12.06
C VAL A 148 -4.71 -2.95 -12.15
N SER A 149 -4.17 -3.05 -13.37
CA SER A 149 -2.80 -2.67 -13.67
C SER A 149 -2.77 -1.98 -15.02
N VAL A 150 -2.12 -0.83 -15.07
CA VAL A 150 -1.87 -0.06 -16.29
C VAL A 150 -0.38 0.16 -16.43
N ASN A 151 0.09 0.23 -17.68
CA ASN A 151 1.49 0.41 -18.04
C ASN A 151 1.78 1.80 -18.61
N SER A 152 0.99 2.79 -18.21
CA SER A 152 1.21 4.20 -18.54
C SER A 152 0.76 5.08 -17.39
N THR A 153 1.51 6.14 -17.09
CA THR A 153 1.07 7.21 -16.18
C THR A 153 -0.18 7.92 -16.73
N GLY A 154 -0.28 8.00 -18.06
CA GLY A 154 -1.37 8.68 -18.74
C GLY A 154 -1.25 10.19 -18.64
N ARG A 155 -2.09 10.89 -19.42
CA ARG A 155 -2.14 12.35 -19.41
C ARG A 155 -2.59 12.84 -18.03
N ASP A 156 -1.85 13.80 -17.46
CA ASP A 156 -2.20 14.45 -16.20
C ASP A 156 -2.46 13.48 -15.03
N GLY A 157 -1.73 12.36 -14.97
CA GLY A 157 -1.87 11.35 -13.91
C GLY A 157 -3.14 10.49 -14.04
N ALA A 158 -3.67 10.33 -15.26
CA ALA A 158 -4.89 9.57 -15.51
C ALA A 158 -4.88 8.13 -14.95
N ALA A 159 -3.71 7.50 -14.78
CA ALA A 159 -3.62 6.19 -14.15
C ALA A 159 -4.23 6.18 -12.75
N ASP A 160 -3.89 7.16 -11.91
CA ASP A 160 -4.35 7.21 -10.52
C ASP A 160 -5.84 7.54 -10.46
N ILE A 161 -6.28 8.48 -11.30
CA ILE A 161 -7.69 8.84 -11.45
C ILE A 161 -8.50 7.62 -11.87
N LEU A 162 -8.01 6.85 -12.83
CA LEU A 162 -8.67 5.63 -13.31
C LEU A 162 -8.81 4.59 -12.20
N ARG A 163 -7.75 4.34 -11.44
CA ARG A 163 -7.76 3.36 -10.33
C ARG A 163 -8.75 3.76 -9.25
N ALA A 164 -8.72 5.02 -8.81
CA ALA A 164 -9.64 5.56 -7.81
C ALA A 164 -11.10 5.55 -8.30
N ALA A 165 -11.34 5.99 -9.54
CA ALA A 165 -12.67 6.00 -10.13
C ALA A 165 -13.24 4.60 -10.29
N LEU A 166 -12.44 3.63 -10.75
CA LEU A 166 -12.86 2.23 -10.87
C LEU A 166 -13.26 1.67 -9.50
N PHE A 167 -12.43 1.88 -8.48
CA PHE A 167 -12.73 1.41 -7.12
C PHE A 167 -14.03 2.01 -6.57
N ARG A 168 -14.17 3.34 -6.66
CA ARG A 168 -15.37 4.06 -6.18
C ARG A 168 -16.62 3.66 -6.95
N THR A 169 -16.58 3.71 -8.28
CA THR A 169 -17.76 3.38 -9.12
C THR A 169 -18.17 1.92 -8.99
N PHE A 170 -17.23 1.00 -8.76
CA PHE A 170 -17.55 -0.37 -8.41
C PHE A 170 -18.29 -0.44 -7.06
N ALA A 171 -17.75 0.20 -6.02
CA ALA A 171 -18.39 0.22 -4.71
C ALA A 171 -19.79 0.84 -4.75
N ASP A 172 -19.96 1.96 -5.46
CA ASP A 172 -21.25 2.65 -5.60
C ASP A 172 -22.29 1.79 -6.33
N ARG A 173 -21.84 1.02 -7.34
CA ARG A 173 -22.72 0.15 -8.13
C ARG A 173 -23.14 -1.12 -7.39
N TYR A 174 -22.20 -1.77 -6.70
CA TYR A 174 -22.42 -3.11 -6.14
C TYR A 174 -22.69 -3.10 -4.63
N PHE A 175 -22.25 -2.06 -3.93
CA PHE A 175 -22.43 -1.87 -2.49
C PHE A 175 -22.95 -0.46 -2.19
N PRO A 176 -24.14 -0.08 -2.69
CA PRO A 176 -24.69 1.25 -2.40
C PRO A 176 -24.89 1.42 -0.90
N TYR A 177 -24.52 2.60 -0.40
CA TYR A 177 -24.63 2.97 1.00
C TYR A 177 -25.21 4.37 1.12
N MET A 178 -25.94 4.62 2.20
CA MET A 178 -26.41 5.96 2.54
C MET A 178 -25.35 6.59 3.44
N GLU A 179 -24.51 7.46 2.86
CA GLU A 179 -23.49 8.16 3.63
C GLU A 179 -24.12 8.95 4.77
N ALA A 180 -23.47 8.94 5.94
CA ALA A 180 -23.76 9.90 6.97
C ALA A 180 -23.43 11.30 6.43
N ASP A 181 -24.19 12.32 6.83
CA ASP A 181 -24.04 13.70 6.35
C ASP A 181 -22.70 14.38 6.71
N GLY A 182 -21.82 13.67 7.42
CA GLY A 182 -20.50 14.13 7.84
C GLY A 182 -20.56 15.32 8.80
N GLN A 183 -21.74 15.71 9.26
CA GLN A 183 -21.92 16.87 10.11
C GLN A 183 -21.44 16.53 11.52
N VAL A 184 -20.51 17.32 12.01
CA VAL A 184 -20.05 17.27 13.39
C VAL A 184 -20.48 18.56 14.07
N ASP A 185 -20.86 18.50 15.35
CA ASP A 185 -21.20 19.69 16.13
C ASP A 185 -20.10 20.76 15.99
N SER A 186 -20.51 21.99 15.73
CA SER A 186 -19.60 23.11 15.45
C SER A 186 -18.54 23.33 16.53
N LYS A 187 -18.83 23.03 17.80
CA LYS A 187 -17.86 23.17 18.90
C LYS A 187 -16.82 22.04 18.84
N ILE A 188 -17.25 20.82 18.55
CA ILE A 188 -16.35 19.68 18.35
C ILE A 188 -15.46 19.91 17.14
N ALA A 189 -16.03 20.40 16.03
CA ALA A 189 -15.26 20.75 14.84
C ALA A 189 -14.19 21.82 15.13
N ALA A 190 -14.54 22.87 15.88
CA ALA A 190 -13.59 23.90 16.29
C ALA A 190 -12.49 23.35 17.23
N GLN A 191 -12.82 22.41 18.11
CA GLN A 191 -11.86 21.74 18.99
C GLN A 191 -10.89 20.88 18.19
N HIS A 192 -11.37 20.05 17.26
CA HIS A 192 -10.53 19.24 16.38
C HIS A 192 -9.63 20.12 15.50
N ALA A 193 -10.15 21.22 14.95
CA ALA A 193 -9.36 22.16 14.16
C ALA A 193 -8.18 22.74 14.95
N ARG A 194 -8.38 23.10 16.22
CA ARG A 194 -7.29 23.57 17.10
C ARG A 194 -6.27 22.47 17.40
N ALA A 195 -6.70 21.23 17.55
CA ALA A 195 -5.82 20.09 17.79
C ALA A 195 -4.97 19.71 16.56
N MET A 196 -5.40 20.10 15.36
CA MET A 196 -4.66 19.91 14.10
C MET A 196 -3.73 21.08 13.76
N VAL A 197 -3.58 22.09 14.62
CA VAL A 197 -2.60 23.15 14.39
C VAL A 197 -1.20 22.61 14.73
N GLY A 198 -0.32 22.52 13.74
CA GLY A 198 1.04 22.05 13.95
C GLY A 198 1.91 22.08 12.70
N HIS A 199 3.18 21.71 12.87
CA HIS A 199 4.10 21.51 11.77
C HIS A 199 4.03 20.06 11.30
N TYR A 200 3.59 19.88 10.06
CA TYR A 200 3.50 18.57 9.43
C TYR A 200 4.71 18.31 8.54
N VAL A 201 5.19 17.09 8.61
CA VAL A 201 6.31 16.60 7.81
C VAL A 201 5.91 15.23 7.27
N VAL A 202 6.30 14.94 6.03
CA VAL A 202 6.01 13.65 5.39
C VAL A 202 6.62 12.52 6.22
N SER A 203 5.82 11.49 6.48
CA SER A 203 6.22 10.31 7.27
C SER A 203 7.12 9.36 6.50
N ASP A 204 6.94 9.25 5.18
CA ASP A 204 7.81 8.48 4.28
C ASP A 204 9.08 9.27 3.96
N ARG A 205 10.02 9.23 4.91
CA ARG A 205 11.32 9.86 4.79
C ARG A 205 12.39 8.97 5.38
N SER A 206 13.52 8.88 4.70
CA SER A 206 14.73 8.34 5.32
C SER A 206 15.30 9.39 6.28
N SER A 207 15.25 9.12 7.58
CA SER A 207 15.98 9.91 8.58
C SER A 207 16.77 9.00 9.50
N SER A 208 18.05 8.83 9.20
CA SER A 208 18.94 7.93 9.93
C SER A 208 20.08 8.64 10.68
N ASN A 209 20.00 9.97 10.91
CA ASN A 209 21.04 10.69 11.63
C ASN A 209 20.52 11.71 12.66
N PHE A 210 21.39 12.04 13.62
CA PHE A 210 21.12 12.95 14.74
C PHE A 210 20.72 14.38 14.32
N LEU A 211 21.17 14.85 13.14
CA LEU A 211 20.80 16.17 12.62
C LEU A 211 19.32 16.30 12.27
N ALA A 212 18.62 15.17 12.16
CA ALA A 212 17.17 15.14 11.99
C ALA A 212 16.41 15.83 13.14
N ILE A 213 17.02 16.13 14.29
CA ILE A 213 16.36 16.88 15.38
C ILE A 213 16.15 18.37 15.06
N ASN A 214 17.00 18.97 14.21
CA ASN A 214 16.93 20.40 13.88
C ASN A 214 15.65 20.78 13.13
N ARG A 215 14.91 19.81 12.58
CA ARG A 215 13.64 20.04 11.86
C ARG A 215 12.45 20.36 12.76
N PHE A 216 12.60 20.20 14.07
CA PHE A 216 11.62 20.65 15.07
C PHE A 216 11.99 22.02 15.65
N SER A 217 13.08 22.62 15.16
CA SER A 217 13.40 24.01 15.46
C SER A 217 12.38 24.92 14.75
N PRO A 218 11.83 25.94 15.44
CA PRO A 218 10.93 26.93 14.83
C PRO A 218 11.50 27.64 13.59
N SER A 219 12.83 27.61 13.42
CA SER A 219 13.55 28.27 12.32
C SER A 219 13.70 27.40 11.06
N TYR A 220 13.26 26.14 11.08
CA TYR A 220 13.39 25.25 9.93
C TYR A 220 12.22 25.44 8.93
N SER A 221 12.47 26.14 7.84
CA SER A 221 11.63 26.13 6.64
C SER A 221 12.17 25.08 5.67
N PRO A 222 11.45 23.98 5.39
CA PRO A 222 11.73 23.21 4.19
C PRO A 222 11.51 24.11 2.97
N GLY A 223 12.41 24.02 1.99
CA GLY A 223 12.30 24.76 0.73
C GLY A 223 10.90 24.66 0.14
N ALA A 224 10.46 25.79 -0.42
CA ALA A 224 9.17 25.94 -1.07
C ALA A 224 8.91 24.78 -2.05
N TRP A 225 7.68 24.28 -2.03
CA TRP A 225 7.17 23.46 -3.10
C TRP A 225 7.08 24.34 -4.35
N ASP A 226 7.92 24.05 -5.34
CA ASP A 226 7.86 24.64 -6.67
C ASP A 226 6.59 24.14 -7.35
N GLY A 227 5.49 24.87 -7.16
CA GLY A 227 4.18 24.51 -7.63
C GLY A 227 4.13 24.32 -9.14
N VAL A 228 4.00 23.06 -9.58
CA VAL A 228 3.33 22.73 -10.84
C VAL A 228 2.42 21.53 -10.60
N GLY A 229 1.12 21.80 -10.45
CA GLY A 229 0.05 20.89 -10.87
C GLY A 229 -0.52 19.93 -9.84
N GLY A 230 -1.30 20.43 -8.88
CA GLY A 230 -2.18 19.59 -8.05
C GLY A 230 -3.23 20.44 -7.35
N ARG A 231 -4.26 20.85 -8.10
CA ARG A 231 -5.42 21.54 -7.51
C ARG A 231 -6.11 20.59 -6.55
N GLY A 232 -6.22 21.06 -5.30
CA GLY A 232 -6.75 20.30 -4.18
C GLY A 232 -8.18 19.83 -4.37
N VAL A 233 -8.51 18.79 -3.63
CA VAL A 233 -9.88 18.46 -3.27
C VAL A 233 -9.95 18.60 -1.76
N SER A 234 -10.70 19.62 -1.34
CA SER A 234 -11.09 19.87 0.03
C SER A 234 -12.00 18.74 0.53
N TYR A 235 -11.95 18.54 1.85
CA TYR A 235 -12.75 17.64 2.69
C TYR A 235 -14.14 17.28 2.19
#